data_AF-A0A833VQB4-F1
#
_entry.id   AF-A0A833VQB4-F1
#
_cell.length_a   1.000
_cell.length_b   1.000
_cell.length_c   1.000
_cell.angle_alpha   90.00
_cell.angle_beta   90.00
_cell.angle_gamma   90.00
#
_symmetry.space_group_name_H-M   'P 1'
#
loop_
_entity.id
_entity.type
_entity.pdbx_description
1 polymer ?
#
loop_
_entity_poly.entity_id
_entity_poly.type
_entity_poly.pdbx_seq_one_letter_code
_entity_poly.pdbx_strand_id
1 'polypeptide(L)'
;MLLSTYLSASWEFAFLFSLLTVGFRSNCASSAESIPTPTPWPDQFNALLFTNHSLTGKLQLQMNDLWYDWPNRRTMNRVQYQLGDYLHDVEWNNGTSYYFTSGPTGTCTTRLFEVGVLPPEWLDGATYLGRTSADGFECHVYTKVDFIIYYEEVGTGRPVWWNFTDGTISYLTYFLFSYFASPLPLSPFMETIVLLH
;
A
#
# COMPACT_ATOMS: atom_id res chain seq x y z
N MET A 1 24.95 -82.58 29.67
CA MET A 1 24.85 -83.53 28.55
C MET A 1 23.49 -83.32 27.90
N LEU A 2 23.53 -82.64 26.74
CA LEU A 2 22.54 -82.55 25.65
C LEU A 2 21.09 -82.10 25.92
N LEU A 3 20.85 -80.87 25.46
CA LEU A 3 19.58 -80.32 24.97
C LEU A 3 18.93 -81.23 23.92
N SER A 4 17.60 -81.34 23.98
CA SER A 4 16.72 -81.72 22.87
C SER A 4 15.30 -81.36 23.30
N THR A 5 14.68 -80.29 22.81
CA THR A 5 13.79 -80.27 21.64
C THR A 5 13.01 -78.94 21.68
N TYR A 6 12.32 -78.60 20.58
CA TYR A 6 11.44 -77.43 20.37
C TYR A 6 12.22 -76.14 20.10
N LEU A 7 12.01 -75.37 19.03
CA LEU A 7 10.76 -75.10 18.31
C LEU A 7 11.02 -75.01 16.79
N SER A 8 10.27 -75.81 16.03
CA SER A 8 9.92 -75.49 14.64
C SER A 8 8.65 -74.65 14.68
N ALA A 9 8.73 -73.35 14.45
CA ALA A 9 7.54 -72.53 14.21
C ALA A 9 7.87 -71.31 13.33
N SER A 10 7.44 -71.42 12.07
CA SER A 10 6.82 -70.33 11.31
C SER A 10 7.64 -69.06 11.03
N TRP A 11 8.70 -69.22 10.26
CA TRP A 11 9.21 -68.34 9.19
C TRP A 11 8.18 -67.69 8.21
N GLU A 12 6.87 -67.74 8.46
CA GLU A 12 5.83 -67.30 7.49
C GLU A 12 5.37 -65.84 7.65
N PHE A 13 5.77 -65.11 8.70
CA PHE A 13 5.23 -63.76 8.96
C PHE A 13 6.01 -62.60 8.32
N ALA A 14 7.05 -62.85 7.54
CA ALA A 14 7.88 -61.78 6.96
C ALA A 14 7.41 -61.29 5.57
N PHE A 15 6.44 -61.95 4.92
CA PHE A 15 6.10 -61.67 3.52
C PHE A 15 4.84 -60.81 3.28
N LEU A 16 4.08 -60.45 4.31
CA LEU A 16 2.83 -59.69 4.15
C LEU A 16 2.92 -58.20 4.48
N PHE A 17 4.09 -57.69 4.86
CA PHE A 17 4.27 -56.27 5.22
C PHE A 17 5.11 -55.46 4.21
N SER A 18 5.19 -55.91 2.95
CA SER A 18 5.99 -55.23 1.90
C SER A 18 5.17 -54.61 0.76
N LEU A 19 3.83 -54.51 0.87
CA LEU A 19 2.96 -54.12 -0.26
C LEU A 19 2.08 -52.88 -0.03
N LEU A 20 2.43 -52.00 0.92
CA LEU A 20 1.65 -50.77 1.19
C LEU A 20 2.43 -49.45 1.09
N THR A 21 3.57 -49.42 0.39
CA THR A 21 4.24 -48.16 0.01
C THR A 21 3.96 -47.79 -1.44
N VAL A 22 2.67 -47.79 -1.84
CA VAL A 22 2.27 -46.98 -2.99
C VAL A 22 2.37 -45.53 -2.54
N GLY A 23 3.54 -44.93 -2.76
CA GLY A 23 3.76 -43.52 -2.53
C GLY A 23 2.75 -42.74 -3.36
N PHE A 24 1.78 -42.13 -2.70
CA PHE A 24 1.02 -41.02 -3.26
C PHE A 24 2.05 -39.92 -3.57
N ARG A 25 2.56 -39.90 -4.79
CA ARG A 25 3.12 -38.67 -5.34
C ARG A 25 1.93 -37.75 -5.54
N SER A 26 1.61 -36.96 -4.52
CA SER A 26 0.85 -35.74 -4.72
C SER A 26 1.64 -34.91 -5.71
N ASN A 27 1.29 -35.01 -6.98
CA ASN A 27 1.58 -33.97 -7.95
C ASN A 27 0.81 -32.75 -7.45
N CYS A 28 1.44 -31.98 -6.56
CA CYS A 28 1.04 -30.60 -6.34
C CYS A 28 1.36 -29.90 -7.66
N ALA A 29 0.39 -29.95 -8.58
CA ALA A 29 0.36 -29.01 -9.67
C ALA A 29 0.26 -27.65 -9.00
N SER A 30 1.40 -27.00 -8.81
CA SER A 30 1.49 -25.58 -8.59
C SER A 30 0.76 -24.94 -9.76
N SER A 31 -0.52 -24.63 -9.55
CA SER A 31 -1.19 -23.58 -10.30
C SER A 31 -0.26 -22.39 -10.15
N ALA A 32 0.46 -22.05 -11.22
CA ALA A 32 1.23 -20.83 -11.26
C ALA A 32 0.24 -19.69 -11.01
N GLU A 33 0.13 -19.25 -9.77
CA GLU A 33 -0.73 -18.16 -9.36
C GLU A 33 -0.25 -16.95 -10.15
N SER A 34 -1.13 -16.39 -11.00
CA SER A 34 -0.78 -15.22 -11.80
C SER A 34 -0.36 -14.11 -10.85
N ILE A 35 0.77 -13.47 -11.15
CA ILE A 35 1.25 -12.32 -10.37
C ILE A 35 0.13 -11.28 -10.36
N PRO A 36 -0.34 -10.82 -9.17
CA PRO A 36 -1.40 -9.85 -9.08
C PRO A 36 -0.95 -8.53 -9.71
N THR A 37 -1.87 -7.87 -10.40
CA THR A 37 -1.65 -6.52 -10.97
C THR A 37 -2.20 -5.50 -9.98
N PRO A 38 -1.51 -4.38 -9.72
CA PRO A 38 -2.02 -3.32 -8.86
C PRO A 38 -3.39 -2.82 -9.31
N THR A 39 -4.27 -2.52 -8.36
CA THR A 39 -5.57 -1.91 -8.62
C THR A 39 -5.37 -0.44 -8.96
N PRO A 40 -5.93 0.07 -10.08
CA PRO A 40 -5.93 1.49 -10.36
C PRO A 40 -6.64 2.26 -9.24
N TRP A 41 -6.15 3.45 -8.91
CA TRP A 41 -6.86 4.30 -7.95
C TRP A 41 -8.24 4.71 -8.48
N PRO A 42 -9.25 4.90 -7.59
CA PRO A 42 -10.50 5.54 -7.99
C PRO A 42 -10.23 6.95 -8.55
N ASP A 43 -11.00 7.37 -9.56
CA ASP A 43 -10.88 8.71 -10.15
C ASP A 43 -11.02 9.83 -9.11
N GLN A 44 -11.79 9.60 -8.05
CA GLN A 44 -11.96 10.53 -6.94
C GLN A 44 -12.02 9.76 -5.62
N PHE A 45 -11.31 10.24 -4.61
CA PHE A 45 -11.42 9.74 -3.24
C PHE A 45 -10.97 10.78 -2.22
N ASN A 46 -11.33 10.55 -0.96
CA ASN A 46 -10.71 11.21 0.17
C ASN A 46 -10.16 10.19 1.16
N ALA A 47 -8.96 10.50 1.67
CA ALA A 47 -8.26 9.65 2.61
C ALA A 47 -7.58 10.50 3.68
N LEU A 48 -7.58 9.97 4.90
CA LEU A 48 -6.77 10.51 5.98
C LEU A 48 -5.44 9.77 6.02
N LEU A 49 -4.36 10.52 5.86
CA LEU A 49 -2.99 10.01 5.80
C LEU A 49 -2.27 10.41 7.06
N PHE A 50 -1.53 9.48 7.65
CA PHE A 50 -0.66 9.77 8.78
C PHE A 50 0.77 9.51 8.36
N THR A 51 1.57 10.57 8.28
CA THR A 51 2.94 10.48 7.78
C THR A 51 3.93 10.65 8.91
N ASN A 52 4.80 9.66 9.08
CA ASN A 52 5.89 9.72 10.03
C ASN A 52 7.19 10.10 9.34
N HIS A 53 7.73 11.27 9.70
CA HIS A 53 9.01 11.79 9.23
C HIS A 53 10.16 11.51 10.22
N SER A 54 9.94 10.74 11.29
CA SER A 54 10.96 10.48 12.33
C SER A 54 12.27 9.90 11.78
N LEU A 55 12.20 9.16 10.67
CA LEU A 55 13.38 8.59 10.01
C LEU A 55 14.25 9.65 9.31
N THR A 56 13.78 10.89 9.16
CA THR A 56 14.58 12.01 8.64
C THR A 56 15.30 12.80 9.73
N GLY A 57 15.34 12.30 10.95
CA GLY A 57 15.90 13.00 12.12
C GLY A 57 15.06 14.17 12.63
N LYS A 58 13.86 14.38 12.05
CA LYS A 58 12.86 15.34 12.53
C LYS A 58 11.72 14.57 13.18
N LEU A 59 11.47 14.74 14.48
CA LEU A 59 10.27 14.22 15.13
C LEU A 59 9.04 14.98 14.62
N GLN A 60 8.60 14.66 13.40
CA GLN A 60 7.47 15.30 12.72
C GLN A 60 6.50 14.20 12.30
N LEU A 61 5.54 13.92 13.17
CA LEU A 61 4.31 13.25 12.75
C LEU A 61 3.39 14.33 12.16
N GLN A 62 2.76 14.05 11.04
CA GLN A 62 1.73 14.92 10.47
C GLN A 62 0.54 14.10 10.01
N MET A 63 -0.62 14.75 10.02
CA MET A 63 -1.85 14.22 9.47
C MET A 63 -2.20 15.01 8.21
N ASN A 64 -2.50 14.31 7.12
CA ASN A 64 -2.86 14.90 5.84
C ASN A 64 -4.27 14.45 5.50
N ASP A 65 -5.18 15.40 5.34
CA ASP A 65 -6.47 15.16 4.72
C ASP A 65 -6.29 15.30 3.20
N LEU A 66 -6.31 14.17 2.49
CA LEU A 66 -6.03 14.08 1.06
C LEU A 66 -7.35 14.02 0.30
N TRP A 67 -7.52 14.93 -0.67
CA TRP A 67 -8.58 14.86 -1.66
C TRP A 67 -7.95 14.69 -3.03
N TYR A 68 -8.27 13.57 -3.66
CA TYR A 68 -7.83 13.24 -5.00
C TYR A 68 -8.97 13.45 -5.99
N ASP A 69 -8.73 14.23 -7.05
CA ASP A 69 -9.73 14.61 -8.04
C ASP A 69 -9.14 14.56 -9.46
N TRP A 70 -9.00 13.33 -9.98
CA TRP A 70 -8.38 13.06 -11.28
C TRP A 70 -9.11 13.69 -12.47
N PRO A 71 -10.45 13.67 -12.56
CA PRO A 71 -11.16 14.31 -13.68
C PRO A 71 -10.83 15.80 -13.81
N ASN A 72 -10.62 16.49 -12.68
CA ASN A 72 -10.22 17.89 -12.63
C ASN A 72 -8.70 18.09 -12.49
N ARG A 73 -7.92 17.01 -12.60
CA ARG A 73 -6.45 17.04 -12.70
C ARG A 73 -5.78 17.75 -11.52
N ARG A 74 -6.30 17.53 -10.32
CA ARG A 74 -5.84 18.17 -9.09
C ARG A 74 -5.88 17.24 -7.88
N THR A 75 -5.01 17.55 -6.93
CA THR A 75 -4.98 16.93 -5.61
C THR A 75 -4.84 18.03 -4.57
N MET A 76 -5.49 17.86 -3.43
CA MET A 76 -5.31 18.75 -2.27
C MET A 76 -4.91 17.94 -1.06
N ASN A 77 -3.85 18.36 -0.39
CA ASN A 77 -3.51 17.92 0.95
C ASN A 77 -3.76 19.09 1.93
N ARG A 78 -4.57 18.88 2.96
CA ARG A 78 -4.57 19.73 4.16
C ARG A 78 -3.71 19.07 5.21
N VAL A 79 -2.51 19.60 5.38
CA VAL A 79 -1.48 19.10 6.28
C VAL A 79 -1.63 19.76 7.65
N GLN A 80 -1.67 18.92 8.68
CA GLN A 80 -1.66 19.31 10.08
C GLN A 80 -0.39 18.76 10.73
N TYR A 81 0.50 19.67 11.12
CA TYR A 81 1.64 19.35 11.98
C TYR A 81 1.18 19.23 13.44
N GLN A 82 1.94 18.51 14.28
CA GLN A 82 1.60 18.33 15.71
C GLN A 82 1.31 19.64 16.45
N LEU A 83 1.95 20.75 16.07
CA LEU A 83 1.73 22.10 16.59
C LEU A 83 1.90 23.10 15.43
N GLY A 84 0.81 23.74 14.97
CA GLY A 84 0.89 24.77 13.92
C GLY A 84 -0.42 24.98 13.17
N ASP A 85 -0.40 25.96 12.25
CA ASP A 85 -1.50 26.22 11.32
C ASP A 85 -1.60 25.09 10.28
N TYR A 86 -2.79 24.95 9.69
CA TYR A 86 -2.98 24.08 8.53
C TYR A 86 -2.20 24.63 7.33
N LEU A 87 -1.37 23.78 6.75
CA LEU A 87 -0.78 24.03 5.45
C LEU A 87 -1.65 23.34 4.39
N HIS A 88 -2.06 24.11 3.39
CA HIS A 88 -2.76 23.59 2.22
C HIS A 88 -1.76 23.43 1.10
N ASP A 89 -1.72 22.25 0.50
CA ASP A 89 -0.94 21.93 -0.69
C ASP A 89 -1.93 21.53 -1.80
N VAL A 90 -2.01 22.34 -2.85
CA VAL A 90 -2.86 22.08 -4.00
C VAL A 90 -1.97 21.83 -5.21
N GLU A 91 -1.97 20.59 -5.67
CA GLU A 91 -1.15 20.10 -6.78
C GLU A 91 -2.00 19.99 -8.05
N TRP A 92 -1.44 20.45 -9.17
CA TRP A 92 -2.05 20.39 -10.49
C TRP A 92 -1.24 19.49 -11.43
N ASN A 93 -1.93 18.87 -12.39
CA ASN A 93 -1.29 17.96 -13.35
C ASN A 93 -0.29 18.64 -14.31
N ASN A 94 -0.26 19.98 -14.37
CA ASN A 94 0.78 20.71 -15.10
C ASN A 94 2.08 20.85 -14.29
N GLY A 95 2.17 20.20 -13.13
CA GLY A 95 3.29 20.24 -12.22
C GLY A 95 3.30 21.43 -11.27
N THR A 96 2.32 22.33 -11.34
CA THR A 96 2.24 23.48 -10.43
C THR A 96 1.62 23.07 -9.11
N SER A 97 2.26 23.42 -7.99
CA SER A 97 1.71 23.24 -6.65
C SER A 97 1.70 24.55 -5.89
N TYR A 98 0.62 24.78 -5.13
CA TYR A 98 0.45 25.95 -4.27
C TYR A 98 0.42 25.53 -2.81
N TYR A 99 1.38 26.04 -2.04
CA TYR A 99 1.48 25.84 -0.60
C TYR A 99 1.07 27.11 0.12
N PHE A 100 0.02 27.06 0.93
CA PHE A 100 -0.48 28.25 1.61
C PHE A 100 -1.09 27.98 2.98
N THR A 101 -1.11 29.02 3.82
CA THR A 101 -1.77 29.03 5.13
C THR A 101 -2.90 30.05 5.12
N SER A 102 -3.95 29.78 5.90
CA SER A 102 -5.10 30.68 6.04
C SER A 102 -4.88 31.73 7.14
N GLY A 103 -5.60 32.85 7.07
CA GLY A 103 -5.67 33.86 8.13
C GLY A 103 -4.99 35.19 7.80
N PRO A 104 -5.03 36.18 8.72
CA PRO A 104 -4.52 37.54 8.47
C PRO A 104 -3.02 37.61 8.14
N THR A 105 -2.26 36.61 8.58
CA THR A 105 -0.82 36.45 8.32
C THR A 105 -0.54 35.25 7.41
N GLY A 106 -1.53 34.85 6.60
CA GLY A 106 -1.42 33.73 5.67
C GLY A 106 -0.26 33.92 4.69
N THR A 107 0.35 32.82 4.29
CA THR A 107 1.43 32.78 3.31
C THR A 107 0.98 32.00 2.08
N CYS A 108 1.56 32.28 0.91
CA CYS A 108 1.34 31.49 -0.30
C CYS A 108 2.65 31.38 -1.07
N THR A 109 3.02 30.16 -1.46
CA THR A 109 4.21 29.88 -2.26
C THR A 109 3.90 28.90 -3.36
N THR A 110 4.45 29.14 -4.54
CA THR A 110 4.34 28.23 -5.68
C THR A 110 5.57 27.33 -5.74
N ARG A 111 5.35 26.07 -6.12
CA ARG A 111 6.36 25.05 -6.39
C ARG A 111 6.07 24.38 -7.73
N LEU A 112 7.10 23.84 -8.34
CA LEU A 112 7.01 23.07 -9.58
C LEU A 112 7.54 21.65 -9.31
N PHE A 113 6.70 20.66 -9.54
CA PHE A 113 7.04 19.24 -9.51
C PHE A 113 6.74 18.65 -10.88
N GLU A 114 7.75 18.19 -11.61
CA GLU A 114 7.60 17.72 -12.99
C GLU A 114 6.64 16.54 -13.16
N VAL A 115 6.42 15.77 -12.09
CA VAL A 115 5.52 14.61 -12.08
C VAL A 115 4.04 15.00 -12.14
N GLY A 116 3.67 16.15 -11.54
CA GLY A 116 2.26 16.55 -11.40
C GLY A 116 1.44 15.57 -10.56
N VAL A 117 0.14 15.48 -10.86
CA VAL A 117 -0.81 14.61 -10.16
C VAL A 117 -0.67 13.19 -10.69
N LEU A 118 -0.50 12.21 -9.78
CA LEU A 118 -0.40 10.81 -10.15
C LEU A 118 -1.69 10.32 -10.84
N PRO A 119 -1.61 9.71 -12.03
CA PRO A 119 -2.76 9.07 -12.69
C PRO A 119 -3.26 7.85 -11.91
N PRO A 120 -4.51 7.40 -12.09
CA PRO A 120 -5.03 6.16 -11.50
C PRO A 120 -4.12 4.94 -11.67
N GLU A 121 -3.50 4.83 -12.84
CA GLU A 121 -2.61 3.76 -13.26
C GLU A 121 -1.13 4.00 -12.92
N TRP A 122 -0.80 4.92 -12.00
CA TRP A 122 0.60 5.28 -11.70
C TRP A 122 1.50 4.11 -11.24
N LEU A 123 0.89 3.02 -10.76
CA LEU A 123 1.57 1.78 -10.39
C LEU A 123 1.78 0.79 -11.55
N ASP A 124 1.33 1.10 -12.77
CA ASP A 124 1.52 0.24 -13.93
C ASP A 124 3.00 -0.04 -14.17
N GLY A 125 3.35 -1.32 -14.31
CA GLY A 125 4.75 -1.75 -14.42
C GLY A 125 5.55 -1.65 -13.12
N ALA A 126 4.89 -1.64 -11.96
CA ALA A 126 5.52 -1.91 -10.68
C ALA A 126 5.92 -3.40 -10.57
N THR A 127 6.95 -3.68 -9.79
CA THR A 127 7.43 -5.03 -9.51
C THR A 127 6.74 -5.57 -8.27
N TYR A 128 6.07 -6.72 -8.38
CA TYR A 128 5.48 -7.40 -7.25
C TYR A 128 6.54 -8.02 -6.34
N LEU A 129 6.44 -7.76 -5.04
CA LEU A 129 7.38 -8.22 -4.01
C LEU A 129 6.84 -9.36 -3.14
N GLY A 130 5.53 -9.62 -3.18
CA GLY A 130 4.89 -10.69 -2.40
C GLY A 130 3.71 -10.20 -1.55
N ARG A 131 3.31 -11.03 -0.58
CA ARG A 131 2.27 -10.70 0.41
C ARG A 131 2.90 -10.48 1.79
N THR A 132 2.35 -9.57 2.57
CA THR A 132 2.73 -9.36 3.97
C THR A 132 1.57 -8.77 4.77
N SER A 133 1.66 -8.84 6.10
CA SER A 133 0.73 -8.14 6.99
C SER A 133 1.23 -6.73 7.28
N ALA A 134 0.34 -5.73 7.19
CA ALA A 134 0.64 -4.33 7.44
C ALA A 134 -0.59 -3.65 8.07
N ASP A 135 -0.42 -3.03 9.25
CA ASP A 135 -1.50 -2.38 10.01
C ASP A 135 -2.76 -3.24 10.23
N GLY A 136 -2.57 -4.56 10.41
CA GLY A 136 -3.67 -5.52 10.57
C GLY A 136 -4.35 -5.97 9.27
N PHE A 137 -3.84 -5.55 8.11
CA PHE A 137 -4.33 -5.95 6.79
C PHE A 137 -3.34 -6.90 6.09
N GLU A 138 -3.86 -7.95 5.45
CA GLU A 138 -3.08 -8.74 4.49
C GLU A 138 -2.94 -7.94 3.19
N CYS A 139 -1.70 -7.68 2.78
CA CYS A 139 -1.38 -6.77 1.67
C CYS A 139 -0.56 -7.45 0.57
N HIS A 140 -0.87 -7.12 -0.68
CA HIS A 140 0.06 -7.19 -1.80
C HIS A 140 1.09 -6.07 -1.69
N VAL A 141 2.35 -6.37 -1.99
CA VAL A 141 3.45 -5.40 -1.94
C VAL A 141 4.04 -5.20 -3.32
N TYR A 142 4.19 -3.95 -3.73
CA TYR A 142 4.77 -3.57 -5.01
C TYR A 142 5.91 -2.57 -4.81
N THR A 143 6.90 -2.58 -5.70
CA THR A 143 7.91 -1.51 -5.80
C THR A 143 7.86 -0.81 -7.14
N LYS A 144 8.05 0.51 -7.15
CA LYS A 144 8.06 1.35 -8.35
C LYS A 144 9.20 2.36 -8.27
N VAL A 145 9.88 2.56 -9.39
CA VAL A 145 10.98 3.54 -9.56
C VAL A 145 12.06 3.48 -8.47
N ASP A 146 12.29 2.29 -7.91
CA ASP A 146 13.30 1.94 -6.88
C ASP A 146 13.20 2.66 -5.51
N PHE A 147 12.35 3.68 -5.38
CA PHE A 147 12.16 4.41 -4.12
C PHE A 147 10.74 4.34 -3.54
N ILE A 148 9.78 3.71 -4.24
CA ILE A 148 8.40 3.58 -3.74
C ILE A 148 8.14 2.11 -3.37
N ILE A 149 7.77 1.84 -2.13
CA ILE A 149 7.16 0.57 -1.72
C ILE A 149 5.70 0.83 -1.39
N TYR A 150 4.79 0.10 -2.03
CA TYR A 150 3.35 0.31 -1.94
C TYR A 150 2.65 -0.96 -1.47
N TYR A 151 1.73 -0.79 -0.51
CA TYR A 151 0.96 -1.86 0.13
C TYR A 151 -0.51 -1.68 -0.21
N GLU A 152 -1.08 -2.73 -0.78
CA GLU A 152 -2.47 -2.79 -1.23
C GLU A 152 -3.17 -3.94 -0.50
N GLU A 153 -4.32 -3.70 0.13
CA GLU A 153 -5.07 -4.76 0.80
C GLU A 153 -5.54 -5.82 -0.21
N VAL A 154 -5.23 -7.09 0.05
CA VAL A 154 -5.60 -8.23 -0.82
C VAL A 154 -7.11 -8.33 -1.03
N GLY A 155 -7.92 -8.04 0.00
CA GLY A 155 -9.36 -8.22 -0.03
C GLY A 155 -10.13 -7.18 -0.84
N THR A 156 -9.61 -5.95 -0.96
CA THR A 156 -10.35 -4.83 -1.57
C THR A 156 -9.57 -4.06 -2.63
N GLY A 157 -8.26 -4.25 -2.74
CA GLY A 157 -7.41 -3.43 -3.61
C GLY A 157 -7.18 -2.01 -3.07
N ARG A 158 -7.62 -1.69 -1.84
CA ARG A 158 -7.43 -0.36 -1.29
C ARG A 158 -5.97 -0.11 -0.90
N PRO A 159 -5.45 1.11 -1.08
CA PRO A 159 -4.15 1.48 -0.55
C PRO A 159 -4.16 1.34 0.99
N VAL A 160 -3.11 0.78 1.56
CA VAL A 160 -2.97 0.64 3.03
C VAL A 160 -1.80 1.48 3.52
N TRP A 161 -0.67 1.39 2.81
CA TRP A 161 0.58 2.00 3.22
C TRP A 161 1.45 2.29 2.00
N TRP A 162 2.21 3.38 2.01
CA TRP A 162 3.41 3.51 1.17
C TRP A 162 4.66 3.95 1.94
N ASN A 163 5.82 3.67 1.36
CA ASN A 163 7.11 4.18 1.81
C ASN A 163 7.83 4.83 0.63
N PHE A 164 8.22 6.09 0.79
CA PHE A 164 9.15 6.77 -0.10
C PHE A 164 10.54 6.71 0.51
N THR A 165 11.49 6.04 -0.13
CA THR A 165 12.89 5.91 0.32
C THR A 165 13.83 6.51 -0.71
N ASP A 166 14.17 7.79 -0.59
CA ASP A 166 15.03 8.50 -1.56
C ASP A 166 16.54 8.31 -1.34
N GLY A 167 16.93 7.23 -0.66
CA GLY A 167 18.33 6.93 -0.35
C GLY A 167 18.88 7.56 0.94
N THR A 168 18.15 8.45 1.62
CA THR A 168 18.50 8.89 3.00
C THR A 168 17.26 9.20 3.85
N ILE A 169 16.13 9.47 3.22
CA ILE A 169 14.89 9.87 3.89
C ILE A 169 13.81 8.82 3.59
N SER A 170 13.21 8.28 4.65
CA SER A 170 12.04 7.42 4.56
C SER A 170 10.84 8.09 5.21
N TYR A 171 9.75 8.20 4.47
CA TYR A 171 8.45 8.64 5.00
C TYR A 171 7.48 7.48 4.95
N LEU A 172 6.87 7.17 6.09
CA LEU A 172 5.85 6.12 6.17
C LEU A 172 4.48 6.76 6.25
N THR A 173 3.60 6.41 5.33
CA THR A 173 2.21 6.88 5.33
C THR A 173 1.27 5.70 5.28
N TYR A 174 0.30 5.67 6.18
CA TYR A 174 -0.85 4.77 6.09
C TYR A 174 -2.13 5.55 5.78
N PHE A 175 -3.12 4.84 5.23
CA PHE A 175 -4.34 5.44 4.72
C PHE A 175 -5.57 4.96 5.47
N LEU A 176 -6.47 5.89 5.79
CA LEU A 176 -7.85 5.61 6.13
C LEU A 176 -8.75 6.11 5.01
N PHE A 177 -9.28 5.18 4.21
CA PHE A 177 -10.13 5.48 3.06
C PHE A 177 -11.58 5.72 3.46
N SER A 178 -12.17 6.74 2.87
CA SER A 178 -13.62 6.89 2.79
C SER A 178 -14.05 6.92 1.32
N TYR A 179 -14.88 5.96 0.91
CA TYR A 179 -15.47 5.93 -0.42
C TYR A 179 -16.73 6.79 -0.41
N PHE A 180 -16.84 7.73 -1.35
CA PHE A 180 -18.05 8.54 -1.50
C PHE A 180 -18.95 7.91 -2.56
N ALA A 181 -20.24 7.76 -2.23
CA ALA A 181 -21.26 7.33 -3.19
C ALA A 181 -21.73 8.46 -4.14
N SER A 182 -21.11 9.65 -4.06
CA SER A 182 -21.53 10.89 -4.70
C SER A 182 -20.29 11.77 -4.94
N PRO A 183 -20.27 12.68 -5.93
CA PRO A 183 -19.18 13.64 -6.05
C PRO A 183 -19.06 14.41 -4.73
N LEU A 184 -17.83 14.49 -4.20
CA LEU A 184 -17.54 15.22 -2.97
C LEU A 184 -18.23 16.59 -3.02
N PRO A 185 -19.01 17.00 -2.01
CA PRO A 185 -19.06 18.42 -1.74
C PRO A 185 -17.60 18.77 -1.48
N LEU A 186 -17.00 19.45 -2.45
CA LEU A 186 -15.74 20.13 -2.24
C LEU A 186 -15.89 20.79 -0.87
N SER A 187 -14.93 20.60 0.03
CA SER A 187 -14.85 21.45 1.22
C SER A 187 -15.16 22.87 0.74
N PRO A 188 -16.00 23.68 1.43
CA PRO A 188 -16.29 25.06 1.00
C PRO A 188 -15.01 25.86 0.72
N PHE A 189 -13.89 25.41 1.28
CA PHE A 189 -12.54 25.84 0.98
C PHE A 189 -12.04 25.51 -0.45
N MET A 190 -12.28 24.30 -0.97
CA MET A 190 -11.97 23.94 -2.36
C MET A 190 -12.83 24.72 -3.37
N GLU A 191 -14.10 25.00 -3.07
CA GLU A 191 -14.92 25.88 -3.93
C GLU A 191 -14.33 27.30 -4.00
N THR A 192 -13.80 27.80 -2.88
CA THR A 192 -13.19 29.14 -2.82
C THR A 192 -11.88 29.22 -3.61
N ILE A 193 -11.08 28.14 -3.65
CA ILE A 193 -9.83 28.09 -4.45
C ILE A 193 -10.13 28.09 -5.95
N VAL A 194 -11.21 27.42 -6.38
CA VAL A 194 -11.65 27.42 -7.79
C VAL A 194 -12.05 28.81 -8.27
N LEU A 195 -12.60 29.65 -7.38
CA LEU A 195 -13.10 30.99 -7.71
C LEU A 195 -12.01 32.07 -7.75
N LEU A 196 -10.76 31.74 -7.41
CA LEU A 196 -9.64 32.68 -7.39
C LEU A 196 -8.76 32.62 -8.66
N HIS A 197 -9.22 31.93 -9.71
CA HIS A 197 -8.60 31.93 -11.05
C HIS A 197 -9.63 32.24 -12.13
#